data_AF-A0A6J8CBQ9-F1
#
_entry.id   AF-A0A6J8CBQ9-F1
#
_cell.length_a   1.000
_cell.length_b   1.000
_cell.length_c   1.000
_cell.angle_alpha   90.00
_cell.angle_beta   90.00
_cell.angle_gamma   90.00
#
_symmetry.space_group_name_H-M   'P 1'
#
loop_
_entity.id
_entity.type
_entity.pdbx_description
1 polymer ?
#
loop_
_entity_poly.entity_id
_entity_poly.type
_entity_poly.pdbx_seq_one_letter_code
_entity_poly.pdbx_strand_id
1 'polypeptide(L)'
;MMKLFRYDIEFRFVKGVNLVLADTLSRAFLENDNATETARPRIMQLNSFEDIPDARLQEIRLTAEDTELQTLKRIINDGWPQHRDTVPYCALPFFEWRDELSIQEGIVVKGEAILIPKLLRNEMKNRLHSAHLGYDSMMRRARGTIFWPGMAKEIKQMTELCEICQESKPKNQREPLIQHSDGQSPWTKIGMDLFEIKGRPYLGSLITFRILPK
;
A
#
# COMPACT_ATOMS: atom_id res chain seq x y z
N MET A 1 -11.89 0.93 6.93
CA MET A 1 -12.24 1.71 5.73
C MET A 1 -12.87 0.74 4.75
N MET A 2 -14.18 0.87 4.50
CA MET A 2 -14.94 -0.04 3.64
C MET A 2 -14.53 0.23 2.18
N LYS A 3 -13.99 -0.77 1.48
CA LYS A 3 -13.72 -0.67 0.04
C LYS A 3 -15.02 -0.98 -0.70
N LEU A 4 -15.46 -0.08 -1.57
CA LEU A 4 -16.62 -0.30 -2.45
C LEU A 4 -16.15 -1.09 -3.68
N PHE A 5 -16.84 -2.19 -3.94
CA PHE A 5 -16.61 -3.08 -5.08
C PHE A 5 -16.99 -2.41 -6.40
N ARG A 6 -16.49 -2.95 -7.53
CA ARG A 6 -16.74 -2.49 -8.91
C ARG A 6 -18.19 -2.73 -9.37
N TYR A 7 -19.14 -2.09 -8.73
CA TYR A 7 -20.53 -2.04 -9.19
C TYR A 7 -20.88 -0.63 -9.64
N ASP A 8 -21.66 -0.52 -10.71
CA ASP A 8 -22.37 0.72 -11.02
C ASP A 8 -23.50 0.88 -10.00
N ILE A 9 -23.21 1.58 -8.91
CA ILE A 9 -24.17 1.80 -7.83
C ILE A 9 -25.06 2.98 -8.20
N GLU A 10 -26.31 2.71 -8.55
CA GLU A 10 -27.32 3.74 -8.66
C GLU A 10 -27.84 4.11 -7.26
N PHE A 11 -27.39 5.25 -6.74
CA PHE A 11 -27.89 5.78 -5.46
C PHE A 11 -29.29 6.36 -5.65
N ARG A 12 -30.32 5.64 -5.18
CA ARG A 12 -31.66 6.20 -5.02
C ARG A 12 -31.90 6.56 -3.56
N PHE A 13 -32.13 7.85 -3.32
CA PHE A 13 -32.55 8.32 -2.01
C PHE A 13 -33.99 7.88 -1.74
N VAL A 14 -34.18 7.10 -0.67
CA VAL A 14 -35.51 6.75 -0.15
C VAL A 14 -35.65 7.41 1.22
N LYS A 15 -36.67 8.26 1.37
CA LYS A 15 -37.00 8.91 2.64
C LYS A 15 -37.31 7.83 3.68
N GLY A 16 -36.74 7.92 4.89
CA GLY A 16 -36.78 6.84 5.90
C GLY A 16 -38.17 6.29 6.24
N VAL A 17 -39.22 7.10 6.12
CA VAL A 17 -40.63 6.67 6.34
C VAL A 17 -41.09 5.61 5.33
N ASN A 18 -40.50 5.61 4.13
CA ASN A 18 -40.79 4.66 3.05
C ASN A 18 -39.81 3.48 3.07
N LEU A 19 -38.90 3.42 4.05
CA LEU A 19 -37.88 2.38 4.19
C LEU A 19 -38.45 1.27 5.08
N VAL A 20 -39.48 0.59 4.55
CA VAL A 20 -40.34 -0.37 5.30
C VAL A 20 -39.57 -1.64 5.72
N LEU A 21 -38.45 -1.93 5.08
CA LEU A 21 -37.59 -3.08 5.34
C LEU A 21 -36.15 -2.61 5.59
N ALA A 22 -35.90 -2.11 6.79
CA ALA A 22 -34.54 -1.88 7.26
C ALA A 22 -33.93 -3.23 7.66
N ASP A 23 -33.08 -3.79 6.80
CA ASP A 23 -32.19 -4.93 7.11
C ASP A 23 -32.85 -6.31 7.32
N THR A 24 -33.50 -6.87 6.28
CA THR A 24 -33.90 -8.29 6.25
C THR A 24 -33.04 -9.17 5.33
N LEU A 25 -32.25 -8.59 4.42
CA LEU A 25 -31.43 -9.36 3.47
C LEU A 25 -30.19 -10.01 4.10
N SER A 26 -29.75 -9.57 5.28
CA SER A 26 -28.63 -10.22 5.99
C SER A 26 -29.04 -11.48 6.76
N ARG A 27 -30.35 -11.71 6.97
CA ARG A 27 -30.87 -12.75 7.88
C ARG A 27 -32.07 -13.55 7.35
N ALA A 28 -32.48 -13.35 6.09
CA ALA A 28 -33.55 -14.15 5.51
C ALA A 28 -33.08 -15.59 5.27
N PHE A 29 -33.49 -16.50 6.16
CA PHE A 29 -33.38 -17.94 5.97
C PHE A 29 -34.31 -18.35 4.82
N LEU A 30 -33.75 -18.88 3.73
CA LEU A 30 -34.55 -19.51 2.68
C LEU A 30 -34.94 -20.90 3.16
N GLU A 31 -36.25 -21.20 3.17
CA GLU A 31 -36.73 -22.56 3.37
C GLU A 31 -36.22 -23.43 2.21
N ASN A 32 -35.61 -24.54 2.58
CA ASN A 32 -34.78 -25.37 1.73
C ASN A 32 -35.64 -26.17 0.74
N ASP A 33 -35.91 -25.61 -0.44
CA ASP A 33 -36.53 -26.35 -1.54
C ASP A 33 -35.46 -27.17 -2.29
N ASN A 34 -35.32 -28.43 -1.90
CA ASN A 34 -34.90 -29.57 -2.73
C ASN A 34 -33.74 -29.34 -3.73
N ALA A 35 -32.65 -28.71 -3.31
CA ALA A 35 -31.41 -28.68 -4.09
C ALA A 35 -30.38 -29.64 -3.48
N THR A 36 -29.98 -30.60 -4.31
CA THR A 36 -28.87 -31.55 -4.18
C THR A 36 -27.74 -31.09 -3.25
N GLU A 37 -27.28 -32.01 -2.40
CA GLU A 37 -26.23 -31.91 -1.37
C GLU A 37 -24.83 -31.44 -1.83
N THR A 38 -24.68 -30.78 -2.99
CA THR A 38 -23.41 -30.25 -3.49
C THR A 38 -23.23 -28.75 -3.24
N ALA A 39 -24.26 -28.04 -2.77
CA ALA A 39 -24.14 -26.62 -2.43
C ALA A 39 -23.75 -26.41 -0.96
N ARG A 40 -22.61 -26.97 -0.53
CA ARG A 40 -21.87 -26.31 0.55
C ARG A 40 -21.63 -24.87 0.07
N PRO A 41 -21.86 -23.82 0.89
CA PRO A 41 -21.51 -22.47 0.49
C PRO A 41 -20.02 -22.50 0.19
N ARG A 42 -19.70 -22.51 -1.11
CA ARG A 42 -18.36 -22.34 -1.64
C ARG A 42 -17.95 -21.02 -1.00
N ILE A 43 -17.00 -21.07 -0.07
CA ILE A 43 -16.35 -19.87 0.46
C ILE A 43 -16.16 -19.00 -0.76
N MET A 44 -16.87 -17.86 -0.82
CA MET A 44 -16.73 -16.92 -1.93
C MET A 44 -15.24 -16.64 -1.97
N GLN A 45 -14.53 -17.24 -2.93
CA GLN A 45 -13.20 -16.82 -3.28
C GLN A 45 -13.42 -15.39 -3.75
N LEU A 46 -13.19 -14.45 -2.84
CA LEU A 46 -13.04 -13.04 -3.16
C LEU A 46 -12.01 -13.01 -4.28
N ASN A 47 -12.45 -12.68 -5.49
CA ASN A 47 -11.56 -12.54 -6.62
C ASN A 47 -10.53 -11.48 -6.26
N SER A 48 -9.30 -11.90 -5.97
CA SER A 48 -8.20 -11.01 -5.61
C SER A 48 -7.73 -10.14 -6.80
N PHE A 49 -8.36 -10.32 -7.96
CA PHE A 49 -8.05 -9.68 -9.23
C PHE A 49 -8.79 -8.34 -9.45
N GLU A 50 -9.70 -7.94 -8.56
CA GLU A 50 -10.60 -6.79 -8.78
C GLU A 50 -9.95 -5.40 -8.75
N ASP A 51 -8.64 -5.26 -8.53
CA ASP A 51 -7.93 -3.99 -8.71
C ASP A 51 -7.23 -3.89 -10.09
N ILE A 52 -7.23 -4.98 -10.89
CA ILE A 52 -6.64 -5.03 -12.23
C ILE A 52 -7.75 -5.04 -13.30
N PRO A 53 -7.69 -4.22 -14.36
CA PRO A 53 -8.68 -4.26 -15.45
C PRO A 53 -8.68 -5.62 -16.16
N ASP A 54 -9.83 -6.12 -16.61
CA ASP A 54 -9.95 -7.45 -17.25
C ASP A 54 -9.08 -7.59 -18.52
N ALA A 55 -8.94 -6.51 -19.29
CA ALA A 55 -8.03 -6.45 -20.43
C ALA A 55 -6.56 -6.69 -20.03
N ARG A 56 -6.17 -6.24 -18.82
CA ARG A 56 -4.81 -6.46 -18.30
C ARG A 56 -4.63 -7.85 -17.73
N LEU A 57 -5.68 -8.50 -17.21
CA LEU A 57 -5.62 -9.91 -16.87
C LEU A 57 -5.40 -10.76 -18.13
N GLN A 58 -6.01 -10.39 -19.25
CA GLN A 58 -5.73 -11.02 -20.55
C GLN A 58 -4.28 -10.78 -21.00
N GLU A 59 -3.75 -9.56 -20.88
CA GLU A 59 -2.33 -9.31 -21.17
C GLU A 59 -1.37 -10.08 -20.27
N ILE A 60 -1.67 -10.21 -18.97
CA ILE A 60 -0.88 -11.03 -18.03
C ILE A 60 -0.95 -12.50 -18.45
N ARG A 61 -2.11 -12.99 -18.90
CA ARG A 61 -2.27 -14.36 -19.43
C ARG A 61 -1.42 -14.58 -20.69
N LEU A 62 -1.46 -13.66 -21.64
CA LEU A 62 -0.68 -13.70 -22.88
C LEU A 62 0.82 -13.60 -22.60
N THR A 63 1.22 -12.70 -21.69
CA THR A 63 2.62 -12.52 -21.29
C THR A 63 3.11 -13.68 -20.41
N ALA A 64 2.20 -14.48 -19.85
CA ALA A 64 2.51 -15.71 -19.12
C ALA A 64 2.78 -16.92 -20.04
N GLU A 65 2.84 -16.72 -21.36
CA GLU A 65 3.44 -17.66 -22.31
C GLU A 65 4.98 -17.65 -22.26
N ASP A 66 5.59 -16.77 -21.47
CA ASP A 66 7.04 -16.78 -21.24
C ASP A 66 7.51 -18.16 -20.75
N THR A 67 8.55 -18.69 -21.40
CA THR A 67 9.16 -20.00 -21.11
C THR A 67 9.50 -20.19 -19.63
N GLU A 68 9.90 -19.13 -18.93
CA GLU A 68 10.19 -19.17 -17.50
C GLU A 68 8.91 -19.39 -16.66
N LEU A 69 7.83 -18.68 -16.98
CA LEU A 69 6.56 -18.79 -16.27
C LEU A 69 5.83 -20.10 -16.57
N GLN A 70 5.95 -20.64 -17.78
CA GLN A 70 5.45 -21.96 -18.13
C GLN A 70 6.15 -23.07 -17.34
N THR A 71 7.48 -22.95 -17.19
CA THR A 71 8.25 -23.87 -16.35
C THR A 71 7.81 -23.78 -14.89
N LEU A 72 7.62 -22.56 -14.37
CA LEU A 72 7.10 -22.35 -13.02
C LEU A 72 5.70 -22.94 -12.82
N LYS A 73 4.78 -22.73 -13.77
CA LYS A 73 3.42 -23.31 -13.73
C LYS A 73 3.46 -24.84 -13.66
N ARG A 74 4.35 -25.45 -14.45
CA ARG A 74 4.56 -26.90 -14.43
C ARG A 74 5.03 -27.38 -13.07
N ILE A 75 6.03 -26.71 -12.48
CA ILE A 75 6.54 -27.05 -11.14
C ILE A 75 5.46 -26.88 -10.06
N ILE A 76 4.62 -25.85 -10.16
CA ILE A 76 3.52 -25.65 -9.20
C ILE A 76 2.49 -26.79 -9.30
N ASN A 77 2.21 -27.31 -10.50
CA ASN A 77 1.27 -28.42 -10.70
C ASN A 77 1.87 -29.79 -10.36
N ASP A 78 3.10 -30.07 -10.81
CA ASP A 78 3.77 -31.36 -10.64
C ASP A 78 4.38 -31.53 -9.25
N GLY A 79 4.56 -30.42 -8.53
CA GLY A 79 5.18 -30.35 -7.21
C GLY A 79 6.60 -29.82 -7.24
N TRP A 80 6.97 -29.13 -6.16
CA TRP A 80 8.31 -28.57 -6.01
C TRP A 80 9.34 -29.66 -5.68
N PRO A 81 10.54 -29.63 -6.29
CA PRO A 81 11.65 -30.49 -5.88
C PRO A 81 12.01 -30.27 -4.41
N GLN A 82 12.36 -31.34 -3.69
CA GLN A 82 12.74 -31.24 -2.26
C GLN A 82 14.04 -30.47 -2.04
N HIS A 83 14.98 -30.58 -2.98
CA HIS A 83 16.29 -29.95 -2.89
C HIS A 83 16.37 -28.73 -3.82
N ARG A 84 16.85 -27.62 -3.26
CA ARG A 84 17.03 -26.35 -3.98
C ARG A 84 17.93 -26.50 -5.22
N ASP A 85 18.92 -27.38 -5.15
CA ASP A 85 19.90 -27.59 -6.24
C ASP A 85 19.28 -28.26 -7.48
N THR A 86 18.13 -28.92 -7.31
CA THR A 86 17.40 -29.58 -8.41
C THR A 86 16.36 -28.65 -9.06
N VAL A 87 16.13 -27.46 -8.49
CA VAL A 87 15.15 -26.50 -9.00
C VAL A 87 15.74 -25.76 -10.19
N PRO A 88 15.01 -25.67 -11.32
CA PRO A 88 15.46 -24.89 -12.47
C PRO A 88 15.80 -23.44 -12.11
N TYR A 89 16.84 -22.88 -12.73
CA TYR A 89 17.33 -21.53 -12.42
C TYR A 89 16.23 -20.46 -12.49
N CYS A 90 15.30 -20.57 -13.43
CA CYS A 90 14.17 -19.66 -13.58
C CYS A 90 13.17 -19.72 -12.41
N ALA A 91 13.05 -20.88 -11.74
CA ALA A 91 12.14 -21.11 -10.62
C ALA A 91 12.81 -20.89 -9.25
N LEU A 92 14.14 -20.86 -9.17
CA LEU A 92 14.90 -20.63 -7.93
C LEU A 92 14.45 -19.40 -7.14
N PRO A 93 14.22 -18.21 -7.75
CA PRO A 93 13.77 -17.04 -7.02
C PRO A 93 12.41 -17.21 -6.35
N PHE A 94 11.60 -18.17 -6.81
CA PHE A 94 10.25 -18.42 -6.31
C PHE A 94 10.21 -19.48 -5.20
N PHE A 95 11.32 -20.20 -4.98
CA PHE A 95 11.40 -21.32 -4.05
C PHE A 95 11.07 -20.95 -2.59
N GLU A 96 11.37 -19.72 -2.17
CA GLU A 96 11.04 -19.22 -0.83
C GLU A 96 9.53 -19.13 -0.60
N TRP A 97 8.75 -18.92 -1.67
CA TRP A 97 7.29 -18.76 -1.63
C TRP A 97 6.54 -19.96 -2.19
N ARG A 98 7.23 -21.10 -2.39
CA ARG A 98 6.67 -22.31 -3.01
C ARG A 98 5.33 -22.77 -2.41
N ASP A 99 5.18 -22.65 -1.09
CA ASP A 99 3.98 -23.07 -0.35
C ASP A 99 2.84 -22.04 -0.43
N GLU A 100 3.13 -20.80 -0.84
CA GLU A 100 2.16 -19.71 -1.00
C GLU A 100 1.71 -19.52 -2.46
N LEU A 101 2.40 -20.18 -3.41
CA LEU A 101 2.16 -20.04 -4.84
C LEU A 101 1.09 -21.02 -5.32
N SER A 102 0.10 -20.51 -6.05
CA SER A 102 -0.95 -21.30 -6.66
C SER A 102 -1.30 -20.77 -8.05
N ILE A 103 -2.09 -21.53 -8.81
CA ILE A 103 -2.56 -21.13 -10.14
C ILE A 103 -4.07 -20.91 -10.06
N GLN A 104 -4.52 -19.74 -10.47
CA GLN A 104 -5.93 -19.37 -10.56
C GLN A 104 -6.21 -18.84 -11.97
N GLU A 105 -7.16 -19.45 -12.69
CA GLU A 105 -7.54 -19.08 -14.06
C GLU A 105 -6.34 -18.92 -15.03
N GLY A 106 -5.34 -19.81 -14.90
CA GLY A 106 -4.12 -19.80 -15.72
C GLY A 106 -3.08 -18.75 -15.33
N ILE A 107 -3.29 -18.01 -14.25
CA ILE A 107 -2.38 -16.98 -13.70
C ILE A 107 -1.75 -17.50 -12.40
N VAL A 108 -0.45 -17.27 -12.23
CA VAL A 108 0.23 -17.61 -10.97
C VAL A 108 -0.05 -16.51 -9.94
N VAL A 109 -0.47 -16.90 -8.75
CA VAL A 109 -0.76 -16.00 -7.63
C VAL A 109 -0.02 -16.45 -6.37
N LYS A 110 0.35 -15.48 -5.53
CA LYS A 110 0.89 -15.68 -4.19
C LYS A 110 -0.17 -15.24 -3.18
N GLY A 111 -0.92 -16.21 -2.63
CA GLY A 111 -2.15 -15.90 -1.90
C GLY A 111 -3.14 -15.13 -2.79
N GLU A 112 -3.37 -13.86 -2.46
CA GLU A 112 -4.22 -12.95 -3.25
C GLU A 112 -3.43 -12.17 -4.32
N ALA A 113 -2.11 -12.05 -4.19
CA ALA A 113 -1.31 -11.17 -5.05
C ALA A 113 -0.92 -11.85 -6.37
N ILE A 114 -1.09 -11.13 -7.48
CA ILE A 114 -0.84 -11.64 -8.84
C ILE A 114 0.65 -11.58 -9.16
N LEU A 115 1.18 -12.67 -9.71
CA LEU A 115 2.56 -12.68 -10.17
C LEU A 115 2.71 -11.87 -11.47
N ILE A 116 3.52 -10.82 -11.42
CA ILE A 116 3.76 -9.93 -12.57
C ILE A 116 4.97 -10.41 -13.40
N PRO A 117 4.78 -10.73 -14.70
CA PRO A 117 5.86 -11.07 -15.63
C PRO A 117 6.89 -9.94 -15.75
N LYS A 118 8.16 -10.27 -16.04
CA LYS A 118 9.27 -9.30 -16.12
C LYS A 118 8.96 -8.09 -17.01
N LEU A 119 8.32 -8.33 -18.16
CA LEU A 119 7.96 -7.29 -19.14
C LEU A 119 7.00 -6.23 -18.56
N LEU A 120 6.07 -6.61 -17.68
CA LEU A 120 5.06 -5.72 -17.12
C LEU A 120 5.52 -5.01 -15.83
N ARG A 121 6.63 -5.45 -15.22
CA ARG A 121 7.12 -4.90 -13.95
C ARG A 121 7.41 -3.40 -14.04
N ASN A 122 8.00 -2.94 -15.15
CA ASN A 122 8.34 -1.52 -15.29
C ASN A 122 7.09 -0.64 -15.33
N GLU A 123 6.06 -1.09 -16.05
CA GLU A 123 4.79 -0.39 -16.12
C GLU A 123 4.10 -0.34 -14.75
N MET A 124 4.05 -1.48 -14.04
CA MET A 124 3.44 -1.52 -12.70
C MET A 124 4.18 -0.62 -11.71
N LYS A 125 5.51 -0.57 -11.76
CA LYS A 125 6.32 0.37 -10.96
C LYS A 125 5.95 1.82 -11.26
N ASN A 126 5.87 2.20 -12.54
CA ASN A 126 5.46 3.54 -12.96
C ASN A 126 4.06 3.91 -12.44
N ARG A 127 3.12 2.97 -12.47
CA ARG A 127 1.76 3.19 -11.94
C ARG A 127 1.76 3.41 -10.42
N LEU A 128 2.51 2.60 -9.68
CA LEU A 128 2.66 2.78 -8.23
C LEU A 128 3.32 4.12 -7.88
N HIS A 129 4.22 4.59 -8.74
CA HIS A 129 4.99 5.82 -8.54
C HIS A 129 4.30 7.09 -9.05
N SER A 130 3.18 6.98 -9.77
CA SER A 130 2.52 8.11 -10.46
C SER A 130 2.21 9.33 -9.57
N ALA A 131 2.02 9.12 -8.26
CA ALA A 131 1.79 10.18 -7.27
C ALA A 131 3.01 10.49 -6.39
N HIS A 132 4.23 10.15 -6.85
CA HIS A 132 5.51 10.30 -6.13
C HIS A 132 5.47 9.80 -4.69
N LEU A 133 4.78 8.67 -4.50
CA LEU A 133 4.60 8.06 -3.20
C LEU A 133 5.92 7.50 -2.71
N GLY A 134 6.20 7.69 -1.41
CA GLY A 134 7.33 7.05 -0.77
C GLY A 134 7.22 5.51 -0.79
N TYR A 135 8.36 4.87 -0.53
CA TYR A 135 8.52 3.41 -0.56
C TYR A 135 7.41 2.66 0.19
N ASP A 136 7.12 3.04 1.44
CA ASP A 136 6.10 2.36 2.25
C ASP A 136 4.70 2.49 1.65
N SER A 137 4.37 3.64 1.07
CA SER A 137 3.08 3.88 0.44
C SER A 137 2.92 3.07 -0.84
N MET A 138 3.97 2.97 -1.67
CA MET A 138 3.97 2.10 -2.85
C MET A 138 3.84 0.63 -2.46
N MET A 139 4.60 0.17 -1.45
CA MET A 139 4.51 -1.20 -0.95
C MET A 139 3.14 -1.51 -0.36
N ARG A 140 2.52 -0.59 0.38
CA ARG A 140 1.15 -0.78 0.91
C ARG A 140 0.12 -0.95 -0.19
N ARG A 141 0.26 -0.24 -1.32
CA ARG A 141 -0.64 -0.39 -2.48
C ARG A 141 -0.42 -1.70 -3.25
N ALA A 142 0.83 -2.14 -3.34
CA ALA A 142 1.17 -3.39 -4.03
C ALA A 142 0.83 -4.65 -3.20
N ARG A 143 0.85 -4.54 -1.86
CA ARG A 143 0.53 -5.65 -0.95
C ARG A 143 -0.89 -6.16 -1.21
N GLY A 144 -1.00 -7.47 -1.41
CA GLY A 144 -2.29 -8.15 -1.66
C GLY A 144 -2.81 -8.04 -3.09
N THR A 145 -2.15 -7.28 -3.98
CA THR A 145 -2.59 -7.10 -5.36
C THR A 145 -1.59 -7.65 -6.36
N ILE A 146 -0.31 -7.31 -6.22
CA ILE A 146 0.74 -7.70 -7.16
C ILE A 146 2.01 -8.18 -6.44
N PHE A 147 2.74 -9.06 -7.10
CA PHE A 147 3.94 -9.67 -6.55
C PHE A 147 4.97 -10.01 -7.64
N TRP A 148 6.26 -9.89 -7.31
CA TRP A 148 7.35 -10.57 -8.00
C TRP A 148 8.60 -10.64 -7.09
N PRO A 149 9.50 -11.62 -7.30
CA PRO A 149 10.76 -11.69 -6.57
C PRO A 149 11.58 -10.42 -6.75
N GLY A 150 12.00 -9.79 -5.65
CA GLY A 150 12.78 -8.55 -5.67
C GLY A 150 11.96 -7.26 -5.77
N MET A 151 10.62 -7.33 -5.78
CA MET A 151 9.72 -6.15 -5.88
C MET A 151 10.08 -5.03 -4.90
N ALA A 152 10.30 -5.36 -3.63
CA ALA A 152 10.66 -4.38 -2.61
C ALA A 152 11.97 -3.64 -2.93
N LYS A 153 12.98 -4.37 -3.41
CA LYS A 153 14.28 -3.78 -3.79
C LYS A 153 14.11 -2.84 -4.99
N GLU A 154 13.38 -3.27 -6.01
CA GLU A 154 13.13 -2.45 -7.21
C GLU A 154 12.32 -1.18 -6.90
N ILE A 155 11.28 -1.28 -6.07
CA ILE A 155 10.48 -0.12 -5.64
C ILE A 155 11.32 0.85 -4.81
N LYS A 156 12.13 0.33 -3.88
CA LYS A 156 13.03 1.16 -3.08
C LYS A 156 13.99 1.95 -3.97
N GLN A 157 14.66 1.26 -4.89
CA GLN A 157 15.57 1.88 -5.85
C GLN A 157 14.87 2.98 -6.68
N MET A 158 13.64 2.73 -7.14
CA MET A 158 12.87 3.73 -7.88
C MET A 158 12.60 4.99 -7.04
N THR A 159 12.22 4.83 -5.78
CA THR A 159 11.97 5.96 -4.88
C THR A 159 13.24 6.72 -4.51
N GLU A 160 14.39 6.04 -4.42
CA GLU A 160 15.70 6.63 -4.14
C GLU A 160 16.24 7.45 -5.31
N LEU A 161 15.97 7.00 -6.55
CA LEU A 161 16.39 7.69 -7.77
C LEU A 161 15.46 8.84 -8.19
N CYS A 162 14.26 8.95 -7.61
CA CYS A 162 13.29 9.99 -7.95
C CYS A 162 13.55 11.29 -7.17
N GLU A 163 13.90 12.36 -7.87
CA GLU A 163 14.16 13.70 -7.30
C GLU A 163 12.95 14.24 -6.50
N ILE A 164 11.75 14.18 -7.07
CA ILE A 164 10.51 14.67 -6.43
C ILE A 164 10.23 13.90 -5.12
N CYS A 165 10.48 12.58 -5.11
CA CYS A 165 10.37 11.79 -3.88
C CYS A 165 11.44 12.16 -2.85
N GLN A 166 12.65 12.54 -3.27
CA GLN A 166 13.70 12.98 -2.34
C GLN A 166 13.38 14.34 -1.72
N GLU A 167 12.88 15.29 -2.51
CA GLU A 167 12.52 16.63 -2.03
C GLU A 167 11.36 16.62 -1.04
N SER A 168 10.39 15.72 -1.25
CA SER A 168 9.21 15.56 -0.39
C SER A 168 9.48 14.75 0.88
N LYS A 169 10.70 14.21 1.09
CA LYS A 169 11.04 13.54 2.34
C LYS A 169 10.95 14.52 3.50
N PRO A 170 10.44 14.08 4.68
CA PRO A 170 10.51 14.89 5.88
C PRO A 170 11.96 15.33 6.11
N LYS A 171 12.20 16.64 6.14
CA LYS A 171 13.50 17.17 6.55
C LYS A 171 13.81 16.69 7.98
N ASN A 172 15.09 16.49 8.26
CA ASN A 172 15.59 16.04 9.57
C ASN A 172 14.86 16.72 10.74
N GLN A 173 14.79 16.01 11.86
CA GLN A 173 14.30 16.58 13.11
C GLN A 173 14.99 17.92 13.34
N ARG A 174 14.19 18.96 13.63
CA ARG A 174 14.71 20.28 13.96
C ARG A 174 15.73 20.12 15.08
N GLU A 175 16.87 20.77 14.94
CA GLU A 175 17.88 20.77 15.99
C GLU A 175 17.22 21.16 17.33
N PRO A 176 17.63 20.53 18.45
CA PRO A 176 17.12 20.90 19.76
C PRO A 176 17.27 22.40 19.99
N LEU A 177 16.27 23.04 20.60
CA LEU A 177 16.35 24.44 21.00
C LEU A 177 17.57 24.63 21.92
N ILE A 178 18.57 25.36 21.44
CA ILE A 178 19.73 25.75 22.25
C ILE A 178 19.28 26.90 23.16
N GLN A 179 19.13 26.63 24.45
CA GLN A 179 18.92 27.71 25.42
C GLN A 179 20.20 28.53 25.55
N HIS A 180 20.09 29.83 25.29
CA HIS A 180 21.19 30.75 25.53
C HIS A 180 21.39 30.99 27.03
N SER A 181 22.62 31.26 27.47
CA SER A 181 22.89 31.65 28.84
C SER A 181 22.25 33.00 29.20
N ASP A 182 21.83 33.12 30.46
CA ASP A 182 21.38 34.36 31.06
C ASP A 182 22.53 35.35 31.26
N GLY A 183 22.20 36.64 31.30
CA GLY A 183 23.16 37.68 31.68
C GLY A 183 23.56 37.55 33.16
N GLN A 184 24.82 37.85 33.48
CA GLN A 184 25.32 37.87 34.86
C GLN A 184 24.80 39.07 35.67
N SER A 185 24.43 40.16 35.00
CA SER A 185 23.86 41.36 35.62
C SER A 185 22.75 41.96 34.75
N PRO A 186 21.88 42.83 35.32
CA PRO A 186 20.88 43.56 34.55
C PRO A 186 21.52 44.30 33.37
N TRP A 187 20.79 44.44 32.27
CA TRP A 187 21.23 45.10 31.03
C TRP A 187 22.36 44.39 30.25
N THR A 188 22.87 43.25 30.71
CA THR A 188 23.89 42.48 29.97
C THR A 188 23.33 41.86 28.69
N LYS A 189 22.05 41.48 28.70
CA LYS A 189 21.39 40.83 27.59
C LYS A 189 19.95 41.32 27.47
N ILE A 190 19.62 41.78 26.28
CA ILE A 190 18.30 42.33 25.96
C ILE A 190 17.80 41.58 24.72
N GLY A 191 16.68 40.88 24.88
CA GLY A 191 15.90 40.39 23.74
C GLY A 191 14.97 41.49 23.28
N MET A 192 14.93 41.76 21.98
CA MET A 192 14.00 42.73 21.39
C MET A 192 13.21 42.05 20.28
N ASP A 193 11.92 42.31 20.22
CA ASP A 193 11.04 41.79 19.18
C ASP A 193 10.02 42.83 18.73
N LEU A 194 9.65 42.76 17.46
CA LEU A 194 8.65 43.64 16.86
C LEU A 194 7.32 42.90 16.80
N PHE A 195 6.26 43.51 17.30
CA PHE A 195 4.91 42.94 17.23
C PHE A 195 3.88 44.01 16.94
N GLU A 196 2.68 43.59 16.55
CA GLU A 196 1.60 44.51 16.15
C GLU A 196 0.35 44.27 17.00
N ILE A 197 -0.28 45.36 17.45
CA ILE A 197 -1.59 45.31 18.11
C ILE A 197 -2.53 46.30 17.42
N LYS A 198 -3.63 45.78 16.86
CA LYS A 198 -4.68 46.56 16.18
C LYS A 198 -4.14 47.52 15.09
N GLY A 199 -3.26 47.05 14.20
CA GLY A 199 -2.74 47.89 13.12
C GLY A 199 -1.58 48.81 13.54
N ARG A 200 -1.10 48.72 14.78
CA ARG A 200 -0.02 49.58 15.30
C ARG A 200 1.20 48.74 15.65
N PRO A 201 2.39 49.07 15.12
CA PRO A 201 3.62 48.37 15.46
C PRO A 201 4.15 48.79 16.84
N TYR A 202 4.73 47.84 17.56
CA TYR A 202 5.34 47.98 18.86
C TYR A 202 6.69 47.27 18.87
N LEU A 203 7.63 47.81 19.66
CA LEU A 203 8.88 47.16 20.00
C LEU A 203 8.80 46.69 21.45
N GLY A 204 8.89 45.39 21.67
CA GLY A 204 9.00 44.78 22.99
C GLY A 204 10.46 44.53 23.33
N SER A 205 10.88 44.85 24.56
CA SER A 205 12.19 44.50 25.08
C SER A 205 12.07 43.69 26.36
N LEU A 206 12.87 42.63 26.47
CA LEU A 206 12.94 41.73 27.61
C LEU A 206 14.39 41.66 28.10
N ILE A 207 14.61 41.83 29.40
CA ILE A 207 15.92 41.71 30.02
C ILE A 207 15.95 40.41 30.82
N THR A 208 16.89 39.51 30.49
CA THR A 208 17.09 38.23 31.17
C THR A 208 18.40 38.24 31.95
N PHE A 209 18.34 38.09 33.27
CA PHE A 209 19.51 38.02 34.13
C PHE A 209 19.28 37.06 35.29
N ARG A 210 20.36 36.45 35.78
CA ARG A 210 20.30 35.51 36.90
C ARG A 210 20.31 36.26 38.23
N ILE A 211 19.31 36.03 39.07
CA ILE A 211 19.31 36.51 40.46
C ILE A 211 20.00 35.44 41.32
N LEU A 212 21.21 35.73 41.79
CA LEU A 212 21.88 34.86 42.77
C LEU A 212 21.28 35.11 44.16
N PRO A 213 20.91 34.06 44.92
CA PRO A 213 20.50 34.23 46.31
C PRO A 213 21.68 34.77 47.14
N LYS A 214 21.37 35.67 48.08
CA LYS A 214 22.33 36.24 49.04
C LYS A 214 22.80 35.19 50.04
#